data_AF-A0A6J4UVL7-F1
#
_entry.id   AF-A0A6J4UVL7-F1
#
_cell.length_a   1.000
_cell.length_b   1.000
_cell.length_c   1.000
_cell.angle_alpha   90.00
_cell.angle_beta   90.00
_cell.angle_gamma   90.00
#
_symmetry.space_group_name_H-M   'P 1'
#
loop_
_entity.id
_entity.type
_entity.pdbx_description
1 polymer ?
#
loop_
_entity_poly.entity_id
_entity_poly.type
_entity_poly.pdbx_seq_one_letter_code
_entity_poly.pdbx_strand_id
1 'polypeptide(L)' 'MSTAADLSLRLAKIDDHRTALARRLEDGYDRIEQALAEGQDVSQWEVFWVDLLRQYEELCDERLGAAA' A
#
# COMPACT_ATOMS: atom_id res chain seq x y z
N MET A 1 -16.93 9.23 -26.66
CA MET A 1 -17.64 8.69 -25.48
C MET A 1 -16.99 7.36 -25.11
N SER A 2 -16.22 7.32 -24.02
CA SER A 2 -15.60 6.10 -23.42
C SER A 2 -15.39 6.26 -21.90
N THR A 3 -16.03 7.24 -21.27
CA THR A 3 -15.71 7.70 -19.92
C THR A 3 -15.97 6.67 -18.81
N ALA A 4 -17.00 5.84 -18.96
CA ALA A 4 -17.33 4.80 -17.97
C ALA A 4 -16.32 3.64 -17.99
N ALA A 5 -15.90 3.20 -19.17
CA ALA A 5 -14.91 2.12 -19.32
C ALA A 5 -13.52 2.58 -18.84
N ASP A 6 -13.14 3.81 -19.14
CA ASP A 6 -11.88 4.40 -18.68
C ASP A 6 -11.85 4.54 -17.15
N LEU A 7 -12.97 4.94 -16.54
CA LEU A 7 -13.11 5.00 -15.08
C LEU A 7 -13.02 3.61 -14.46
N SER A 8 -13.75 2.62 -14.96
CA SER A 8 -13.69 1.24 -14.44
C SER A 8 -12.28 0.66 -14.51
N LEU A 9 -11.56 0.89 -15.62
CA LEU A 9 -10.18 0.46 -15.76
C LEU A 9 -9.24 1.15 -14.76
N ARG A 10 -9.43 2.46 -14.52
CA ARG A 10 -8.65 3.20 -13.52
C ARG A 10 -8.89 2.67 -12.11
N LEU A 11 -10.15 2.45 -11.73
CA LEU A 11 -10.50 1.92 -10.41
C LEU A 11 -9.91 0.52 -10.19
N ALA A 12 -9.96 -0.35 -11.19
CA ALA A 12 -9.34 -1.68 -11.12
C ALA A 12 -7.82 -1.60 -10.89
N LYS A 13 -7.12 -0.70 -11.59
CA LYS A 13 -5.68 -0.48 -11.38
C LYS A 13 -5.36 0.02 -9.98
N ILE A 14 -6.18 0.92 -9.43
CA ILE A 14 -6.01 1.41 -8.06
C ILE A 14 -6.21 0.26 -7.06
N ASP A 15 -7.25 -0.58 -7.25
CA ASP A 15 -7.54 -1.72 -6.38
C ASP A 15 -6.42 -2.79 -6.43
N ASP A 16 -5.87 -3.07 -7.63
CA ASP A 16 -4.73 -3.98 -7.80
C ASP A 16 -3.48 -3.45 -7.07
N HIS A 17 -3.17 -2.17 -7.23
CA HIS A 17 -2.01 -1.56 -6.59
C HIS A 17 -2.17 -1.52 -5.06
N ARG A 18 -3.36 -1.14 -4.56
CA ARG A 18 -3.69 -1.18 -3.14
C ARG A 18 -3.49 -2.58 -2.56
N THR A 19 -3.95 -3.61 -3.26
CA THR A 19 -3.81 -5.00 -2.81
C THR A 19 -2.34 -5.44 -2.75
N ALA A 20 -1.53 -5.06 -3.72
CA ALA A 20 -0.10 -5.37 -3.73
C ALA A 20 0.64 -4.68 -2.58
N LEU A 21 0.33 -3.41 -2.30
CA LEU A 21 0.91 -2.68 -1.17
C LEU A 21 0.48 -3.25 0.18
N ALA A 22 -0.80 -3.63 0.34
CA ALA A 22 -1.29 -4.27 1.56
C ALA A 22 -0.50 -5.54 1.91
N ARG A 23 -0.28 -6.42 0.92
CA ARG A 23 0.54 -7.63 1.11
C ARG A 23 1.97 -7.30 1.50
N ARG A 24 2.57 -6.30 0.83
CA ARG A 24 3.94 -5.88 1.14
C ARG A 24 4.08 -5.26 2.53
N LEU A 25 3.04 -4.56 3.00
CA LEU A 25 2.98 -4.02 4.36
C LEU A 25 2.90 -5.14 5.39
N GLU A 26 2.07 -6.15 5.16
CA GLU A 26 1.96 -7.33 6.02
C GLU A 26 3.29 -8.09 6.09
N ASP A 27 3.86 -8.45 4.93
CA ASP A 27 5.17 -9.10 4.83
C ASP A 27 6.29 -8.27 5.50
N GLY A 28 6.25 -6.94 5.34
CA GLY A 28 7.22 -6.03 5.91
C GLY A 28 7.12 -5.94 7.43
N TYR A 29 5.90 -5.93 7.96
CA TYR A 29 5.64 -5.92 9.40
C TYR A 29 6.18 -7.19 10.06
N ASP A 30 5.84 -8.38 9.53
CA ASP A 30 6.29 -9.66 10.06
C ASP A 30 7.83 -9.75 10.10
N ARG A 31 8.48 -9.23 9.06
CA ARG A 31 9.93 -9.24 8.95
C ARG A 31 10.62 -8.28 9.94
N ILE A 32 10.01 -7.12 10.17
CA ILE A 32 10.46 -6.15 11.18
C ILE A 32 10.30 -6.76 12.58
N GLU A 33 9.15 -7.37 12.87
CA GLU A 33 8.89 -8.00 14.17
C GLU A 33 9.90 -9.13 14.45
N GLN A 34 10.17 -9.99 13.45
CA GLN A 34 11.17 -11.04 13.57
C GLN A 34 12.57 -10.47 13.84
N ALA A 35 13.01 -9.48 13.06
CA ALA A 35 14.34 -8.89 13.20
C ALA A 35 14.52 -8.16 14.55
N LEU A 36 13.49 -7.49 15.04
CA LEU A 36 13.45 -6.91 16.39
C LEU A 36 13.63 -7.97 17.47
N ALA A 37 12.94 -9.11 17.35
CA ALA A 37 13.07 -10.23 18.29
C ALA A 37 14.49 -10.84 18.30
N GLU A 38 15.21 -10.75 17.17
CA GLU A 38 16.61 -11.15 17.03
C GLU A 38 17.61 -10.08 17.52
N GLY A 39 17.13 -8.92 17.97
CA GLY A 39 17.96 -7.81 18.43
C GLY A 39 18.64 -7.03 17.31
N GLN A 40 18.13 -7.11 16.08
CA GLN A 40 18.63 -6.34 14.94
C GLN A 40 18.10 -4.91 14.99
N ASP A 41 18.91 -3.95 14.51
CA ASP A 41 18.44 -2.59 14.27
C ASP A 41 17.61 -2.55 12.98
N VAL A 42 16.32 -2.29 13.13
CA VAL A 42 15.34 -2.23 12.04
C VAL A 42 14.93 -0.79 11.69
N SER A 43 15.57 0.23 12.26
CA SER A 43 15.13 1.63 12.14
C SER A 43 14.93 2.07 10.68
N GLN A 44 15.82 1.63 9.77
CA GLN A 44 15.68 1.94 8.34
C GLN A 44 14.53 1.18 7.67
N TRP A 45 14.22 -0.03 8.14
CA TRP A 45 13.13 -0.84 7.62
C TRP A 45 11.79 -0.27 8.06
N GLU A 46 11.68 0.20 9.30
CA GLU A 46 10.50 0.90 9.83
C GLU A 46 10.22 2.19 9.05
N VAL A 47 11.26 3.00 8.78
CA VAL A 47 11.12 4.21 7.93
C VAL A 47 10.56 3.84 6.56
N PHE A 48 11.13 2.82 5.92
CA PHE A 48 10.66 2.37 4.62
C PHE A 48 9.22 1.80 4.68
N TRP A 49 8.88 1.07 5.75
CA TRP A 49 7.54 0.52 5.95
C TRP A 49 6.51 1.63 6.13
N VAL A 50 6.84 2.69 6.87
CA VAL A 50 5.98 3.89 6.99
C VAL A 50 5.77 4.58 5.64
N ASP A 51 6.79 4.66 4.81
CA ASP A 51 6.65 5.23 3.46
C ASP A 51 5.75 4.37 2.56
N LEU A 52 5.78 3.04 2.71
CA LEU A 52 4.81 2.15 2.03
C LEU A 52 3.39 2.37 2.56
N LEU A 53 3.22 2.60 3.86
CA LEU A 53 1.91 2.80 4.47
C LEU A 53 1.27 4.09 3.95
N ARG A 54 2.06 5.17 3.86
CA ARG A 54 1.60 6.45 3.27
C ARG A 54 1.14 6.28 1.83
N GLN A 55 1.89 5.54 1.01
CA GLN A 55 1.50 5.25 -0.37
C GLN A 55 0.19 4.46 -0.45
N TYR A 56 -0.02 3.52 0.47
CA TYR A 56 -1.26 2.76 0.57
C TYR A 56 -2.44 3.67 0.95
N GLU A 57 -2.25 4.57 1.92
CA GLU A 57 -3.25 5.55 2.35
C GLU A 57 -3.63 6.49 1.21
N GLU A 58 -2.65 7.04 0.48
CA GLU A 58 -2.87 7.89 -0.70
C GLU A 58 -3.72 7.19 -1.78
N LEU A 59 -3.49 5.90 -2.02
CA LEU A 59 -4.31 5.11 -2.96
C LEU A 59 -5.72 4.85 -2.44
N CYS A 60 -5.90 4.69 -1.13
CA CYS A 60 -7.22 4.58 -0.53
C CYS A 60 -8.02 5.88 -0.71
N ASP A 61 -7.37 7.02 -0.47
CA ASP A 61 -7.96 8.34 -0.66
C ASP A 61 -8.29 8.59 -2.14
N GLU A 62 -7.39 8.23 -3.06
CA GLU A 62 -7.65 8.30 -4.50
C GLU A 62 -8.84 7.42 -4.89
N ARG A 63 -8.91 6.19 -4.36
CA ARG A 63 -10.00 5.25 -4.66
C ARG A 63 -11.35 5.76 -4.19
N LEU A 64 -11.38 6.38 -3.00
CA LEU A 64 -12.58 6.96 -2.41
C LEU A 64 -13.02 8.20 -3.19
N GLY A 65 -12.10 9.11 -3.50
CA GLY A 65 -12.37 10.31 -4.28
C GLY A 65 -12.80 10.02 -5.72
N ALA A 66 -12.32 8.94 -6.33
CA ALA A 66 -12.72 8.51 -7.67
C ALA A 66 -14.10 7.81 -7.71
N ALA A 67 -14.66 7.44 -6.55
CA ALA A 67 -15.98 6.82 -6.43
C ALA A 67 -17.08 7.80 -5.95
N ALA A 68 -16.68 9.00 -5.51
CA ALA A 68 -17.57 10.09 -5.08
C ALA A 68 -18.04 10.94 -6.27
#